data_AF-G2FJI2-F1
#
_entry.id   AF-G2FJI2-F1
#
_cell.length_a   1.000
_cell.length_b   1.000
_cell.length_c   1.000
_cell.angle_alpha   90.00
_cell.angle_beta   90.00
_cell.angle_gamma   90.00
#
_symmetry.space_group_name_H-M   'P 1'
#
loop_
_entity.id
_entity.type
_entity.pdbx_description
1 polymer ?
#
loop_
_entity_poly.entity_id
_entity_poly.type
_entity_poly.pdbx_seq_one_letter_code
_entity_poly.pdbx_strand_id
1 'polypeptide(L)'
;MEQYRKHLNQEKKNNQIATSFIYIPLPFEQLLPALIEGRGDVVAAGMTITPQRRQLVDFTAPYLPNVQEILVASDKAKPVDKLEDLAGQRVHLLRGSSYVDHLRALNQRFKQAHIEPIKLVEVDSHLQTEDLLEMLSAQVIDYTFADDHIATIWARLLPNLVLHRTLQIHSGGKIAWAVRKETRNCAPA
;
A
#
# COMPACT_ATOMS: atom_id res chain seq x y z
N MET A 1 2.90 6.02 23.37
CA MET A 1 1.69 6.78 22.97
C MET A 1 1.07 7.57 24.11
N GLU A 2 0.92 7.03 25.33
CA GLU A 2 0.31 7.79 26.43
C GLU A 2 1.11 9.04 26.83
N GLN A 3 2.44 8.98 26.80
CA GLN A 3 3.31 10.15 27.00
C GLN A 3 3.13 11.21 25.90
N TYR A 4 2.93 10.79 24.65
CA TYR A 4 2.67 11.71 23.54
C TYR A 4 1.26 12.33 23.62
N ARG A 5 0.26 11.54 24.02
CA ARG A 5 -1.09 12.05 24.36
C ARG A 5 -1.02 13.07 25.49
N LYS A 6 -0.26 12.79 26.56
CA LYS A 6 -0.04 13.73 27.66
C LYS A 6 0.60 15.01 27.13
N HIS A 7 1.66 14.90 26.34
CA HIS A 7 2.34 16.02 25.70
C HIS A 7 1.39 16.91 24.88
N LEU A 8 0.59 16.33 23.97
CA LEU A 8 -0.37 17.07 23.15
C LEU A 8 -1.48 17.76 23.95
N ASN A 9 -1.74 17.32 25.17
CA ASN A 9 -2.76 17.89 26.04
C ASN A 9 -2.18 18.83 27.12
N GLN A 10 -0.86 19.08 27.14
CA GLN A 10 -0.20 19.92 28.16
C GLN A 10 -0.62 21.39 28.09
N GLU A 11 -0.82 21.95 26.89
CA GLU A 11 -1.12 23.38 26.69
C GLU A 11 -2.62 23.69 26.48
N LYS A 12 -3.51 22.78 26.90
CA LYS A 12 -4.94 22.99 26.67
C LYS A 12 -5.51 24.15 27.48
N LYS A 13 -6.05 25.14 26.78
CA LYS A 13 -6.91 26.18 27.37
C LYS A 13 -8.26 25.58 27.78
N ASN A 14 -8.89 26.16 28.80
CA ASN A 14 -10.06 25.62 29.52
C ASN A 14 -11.31 25.22 28.70
N ASN A 15 -11.35 25.39 27.38
CA ASN A 15 -12.48 25.00 26.53
C ASN A 15 -12.07 24.09 25.33
N GLN A 16 -10.86 23.54 25.30
CA GLN A 16 -10.42 22.63 24.22
C GLN A 16 -10.65 21.16 24.58
N ILE A 17 -11.37 20.43 23.72
CA ILE A 17 -11.67 19.00 23.90
C ILE A 17 -10.38 18.18 23.94
N ALA A 18 -10.24 17.32 24.96
CA ALA A 18 -9.34 16.17 25.08
C ALA A 18 -8.89 15.53 23.75
N THR A 19 -7.60 15.56 23.35
CA THR A 19 -7.16 14.88 22.13
C THR A 19 -6.84 13.46 22.55
N SER A 20 -7.61 12.51 22.02
CA SER A 20 -7.42 11.09 22.24
C SER A 20 -6.92 10.43 20.95
N PHE A 21 -6.04 9.45 21.10
CA PHE A 21 -5.58 8.62 19.99
C PHE A 21 -6.13 7.22 20.22
N ILE A 22 -7.00 6.78 19.32
CA ILE A 22 -7.55 5.43 19.30
C ILE A 22 -7.10 4.79 17.99
N TYR A 23 -6.46 3.64 18.08
CA TYR A 23 -6.08 2.85 16.92
C TYR A 23 -7.18 1.82 16.63
N ILE A 24 -7.67 1.81 15.40
CA ILE A 24 -8.72 0.90 14.94
C ILE A 24 -8.10 0.05 13.82
N PRO A 25 -7.61 -1.16 14.12
CA PRO A 25 -7.08 -2.04 13.09
C PRO A 25 -8.21 -2.55 12.21
N LEU A 26 -8.06 -2.39 10.90
CA LEU A 26 -9.00 -2.90 9.90
C LEU A 26 -8.20 -3.50 8.73
N PRO A 27 -8.77 -4.48 8.01
CA PRO A 27 -8.26 -4.88 6.70
C PRO A 27 -8.05 -3.68 5.78
N PHE A 28 -7.02 -3.73 4.94
CA PHE A 28 -6.59 -2.57 4.13
C PHE A 28 -7.72 -2.03 3.23
N GLU A 29 -8.47 -2.92 2.57
CA GLU A 29 -9.61 -2.56 1.72
C GLU A 29 -10.77 -1.87 2.48
N GLN A 30 -10.87 -2.08 3.79
CA GLN A 30 -11.93 -1.52 4.63
C GLN A 30 -11.59 -0.14 5.18
N LEU A 31 -10.34 0.31 5.05
CA LEU A 31 -9.89 1.59 5.61
C LEU A 31 -10.65 2.79 5.05
N LEU A 32 -10.80 2.86 3.72
CA LEU A 32 -11.53 3.97 3.09
C LEU A 32 -13.05 3.91 3.35
N PRO A 33 -13.74 2.76 3.21
CA PRO A 33 -15.12 2.63 3.64
C PRO A 33 -15.35 3.08 5.09
N ALA A 34 -14.51 2.61 6.03
CA ALA A 34 -14.62 2.98 7.44
C ALA A 34 -14.41 4.47 7.70
N LEU A 35 -13.45 5.08 6.98
CA LEU A 35 -13.21 6.53 7.05
C LEU A 35 -14.43 7.33 6.58
N ILE A 36 -15.05 6.91 5.47
CA ILE A 36 -16.25 7.55 4.89
C ILE A 36 -17.45 7.40 5.83
N GLU A 37 -17.62 6.22 6.45
CA GLU A 37 -18.67 5.94 7.44
C GLU A 37 -18.47 6.66 8.78
N GLY A 38 -17.34 7.37 8.96
CA GLY A 38 -17.06 8.10 10.20
C GLY A 38 -16.56 7.23 11.35
N ARG A 39 -16.16 5.98 11.09
CA ARG A 39 -15.63 5.07 12.14
C ARG A 39 -14.26 5.50 12.69
N GLY A 40 -13.52 6.32 11.95
CA GLY A 40 -12.28 6.95 12.38
C GLY A 40 -12.03 8.24 11.62
N ASP A 41 -11.12 9.09 12.09
CA ASP A 41 -10.90 10.42 11.52
C ASP A 41 -9.80 10.48 10.45
N VAL A 42 -8.83 9.57 10.52
CA VAL A 42 -7.64 9.55 9.66
C VAL A 42 -7.29 8.10 9.31
N VAL A 43 -6.93 7.86 8.05
CA VAL A 43 -6.25 6.62 7.64
C VAL A 43 -4.76 6.89 7.51
N ALA A 44 -3.98 6.27 8.40
CA ALA A 44 -2.52 6.35 8.45
C ALA A 44 -1.91 4.97 8.23
N ALA A 45 -1.97 4.48 6.99
CA ALA A 45 -1.66 3.09 6.65
C ALA A 45 -0.80 2.95 5.37
N GLY A 46 0.18 3.82 5.17
CA GLY A 46 1.02 3.76 3.95
C GLY A 46 0.24 3.95 2.64
N MET A 47 -0.89 4.65 2.67
CA MET A 47 -1.81 4.68 1.53
C MET A 47 -1.31 5.58 0.40
N THR A 48 -1.11 4.97 -0.78
CA THR A 48 -0.83 5.69 -2.03
C THR A 48 -2.02 6.54 -2.48
N ILE A 49 -1.77 7.81 -2.81
CA ILE A 49 -2.74 8.70 -3.43
C ILE A 49 -2.98 8.24 -4.87
N THR A 50 -4.21 7.84 -5.20
CA THR A 50 -4.63 7.52 -6.57
C THR A 50 -5.76 8.45 -7.02
N PRO A 51 -5.97 8.67 -8.33
CA PRO A 51 -7.11 9.44 -8.84
C PRO A 51 -8.46 8.92 -8.33
N GLN A 52 -8.63 7.59 -8.27
CA GLN A 52 -9.84 6.92 -7.79
C GLN A 52 -10.08 7.22 -6.31
N ARG A 53 -9.05 7.09 -5.47
CA ARG A 53 -9.17 7.40 -4.03
C ARG A 53 -9.47 8.87 -3.78
N ARG A 54 -8.89 9.79 -4.57
CA ARG A 54 -9.17 11.25 -4.49
C ARG A 54 -10.61 11.63 -4.83
N GLN A 55 -11.35 10.77 -5.54
CA GLN A 55 -12.78 10.98 -5.74
C GLN A 55 -13.57 10.72 -4.46
N LEU A 56 -13.09 9.82 -3.60
CA LEU A 56 -13.78 9.35 -2.39
C LEU A 56 -13.39 10.14 -1.13
N VAL A 57 -12.10 10.46 -0.99
CA VAL A 57 -11.53 11.06 0.22
C VAL A 57 -10.52 12.15 -0.14
N ASP A 58 -10.17 12.98 0.84
CA ASP A 58 -9.06 13.93 0.72
C ASP A 58 -7.78 13.32 1.30
N PHE A 59 -6.64 13.88 0.89
CA PHE A 59 -5.33 13.48 1.40
C PHE A 59 -4.59 14.69 1.96
N THR A 60 -3.83 14.45 3.01
CA THR A 60 -2.84 15.39 3.53
C THR A 60 -1.69 15.63 2.54
N ALA A 61 -0.81 16.58 2.85
CA ALA A 61 0.46 16.68 2.13
C ALA A 61 1.21 15.33 2.21
N PRO A 62 1.76 14.83 1.09
CA PRO A 62 2.43 13.54 1.09
C PRO A 62 3.69 13.58 1.95
N TYR A 63 3.77 12.66 2.91
CA TYR A 63 4.94 12.52 3.77
C TYR A 63 6.01 11.62 3.15
N LEU A 64 5.65 10.81 2.14
CA LEU A 64 6.59 10.00 1.39
C LEU A 64 6.30 10.11 -0.12
N PRO A 65 7.05 10.97 -0.84
CA PRO A 65 6.94 11.11 -2.29
C PRO A 65 7.83 10.11 -3.04
N ASN A 66 7.62 10.01 -4.35
CA ASN A 66 8.45 9.23 -5.29
C ASN A 66 8.57 7.73 -4.98
N VAL A 67 7.50 7.15 -4.43
CA VAL A 67 7.43 5.72 -4.15
C VAL A 67 7.34 4.92 -5.45
N GLN A 68 8.12 3.85 -5.53
CA GLN A 68 8.13 2.89 -6.63
C GLN A 68 7.49 1.58 -6.17
N GLU A 69 6.66 1.01 -7.02
CA GLU A 69 6.04 -0.30 -6.82
C GLU A 69 6.80 -1.32 -7.68
N ILE A 70 7.60 -2.17 -7.03
CA ILE A 70 8.57 -3.06 -7.69
C ILE A 70 8.16 -4.52 -7.57
N LEU A 71 8.60 -5.33 -8.53
CA LEU A 71 8.49 -6.78 -8.42
C LEU A 71 9.43 -7.29 -7.32
N VAL A 72 8.89 -8.13 -6.44
CA VAL A 72 9.67 -8.91 -5.48
C VAL A 72 9.40 -10.39 -5.73
N ALA A 73 10.46 -11.17 -5.84
CA ALA A 73 10.41 -12.59 -6.13
C ALA A 73 11.09 -13.40 -5.03
N SER A 74 10.69 -14.67 -4.93
CA SER A 74 11.48 -15.68 -4.21
C SER A 74 12.77 -15.98 -5.00
N ASP A 75 13.87 -16.29 -4.31
CA ASP A 75 15.13 -16.71 -4.94
C ASP A 75 15.03 -18.02 -5.77
N LYS A 76 13.98 -18.81 -5.53
CA LYS A 76 13.65 -20.01 -6.31
C LYS A 76 12.59 -19.79 -7.39
N ALA A 77 12.04 -18.58 -7.50
CA ALA A 77 11.10 -18.26 -8.56
C ALA A 77 11.80 -18.34 -9.94
N LYS A 78 11.02 -18.44 -11.02
CA LYS A 78 11.61 -18.39 -12.36
C LYS A 78 12.26 -17.02 -12.57
N PRO A 79 13.43 -16.94 -13.21
CA PRO A 79 14.05 -15.66 -13.52
C PRO A 79 13.12 -14.75 -14.34
N VAL A 80 13.13 -13.46 -14.02
CA VAL A 80 12.33 -12.42 -14.68
C VAL A 80 13.25 -11.27 -15.04
N ASP A 81 13.42 -11.03 -16.34
CA ASP A 81 14.25 -9.95 -16.87
C ASP A 81 13.41 -8.74 -17.33
N LYS A 82 12.14 -8.99 -17.66
CA LYS A 82 11.15 -7.99 -18.06
C LYS A 82 9.74 -8.37 -17.57
N LEU A 83 8.84 -7.40 -17.50
CA LEU A 83 7.49 -7.62 -16.97
C LEU A 83 6.70 -8.66 -17.77
N GLU A 84 6.96 -8.77 -19.08
CA GLU A 84 6.31 -9.75 -19.96
C GLU A 84 6.62 -11.20 -19.58
N ASP A 85 7.73 -11.47 -18.88
CA ASP A 85 8.07 -12.82 -18.42
C ASP A 85 7.11 -13.30 -17.31
N LEU A 86 6.33 -12.38 -16.71
CA LEU A 86 5.26 -12.71 -15.77
C LEU A 86 3.95 -13.13 -16.46
N ALA A 87 3.88 -13.12 -17.80
CA ALA A 87 2.69 -13.53 -18.55
C ALA A 87 2.22 -14.93 -18.11
N GLY A 88 0.93 -15.05 -17.76
CA GLY A 88 0.35 -16.29 -17.26
C GLY A 88 0.82 -16.75 -15.86
N GLN A 89 1.81 -16.08 -15.25
CA GLN A 89 2.27 -16.35 -13.88
C GLN A 89 1.28 -15.82 -12.85
N ARG A 90 1.28 -16.42 -11.65
CA ARG A 90 0.46 -15.98 -10.53
C ARG A 90 1.23 -14.93 -9.73
N VAL A 91 0.62 -13.76 -9.55
CA VAL A 91 1.17 -12.67 -8.72
C VAL A 91 0.18 -12.37 -7.60
N HIS A 92 0.64 -12.52 -6.36
CA HIS A 92 -0.19 -12.34 -5.18
C HIS A 92 -0.09 -10.89 -4.71
N LEU A 93 -1.21 -10.24 -4.40
CA LEU A 93 -1.24 -8.83 -4.03
C LEU A 93 -2.19 -8.57 -2.87
N LEU A 94 -1.84 -7.60 -2.03
CA LEU A 94 -2.70 -7.07 -0.99
C LEU A 94 -4.00 -6.52 -1.61
N ARG A 95 -5.15 -7.05 -1.17
CA ARG A 95 -6.45 -6.61 -1.65
C ARG A 95 -6.69 -5.13 -1.33
N GLY A 96 -7.26 -4.39 -2.28
CA GLY A 96 -7.52 -2.96 -2.16
C GLY A 96 -6.29 -2.04 -2.24
N SER A 97 -5.08 -2.60 -2.40
CA SER A 97 -3.84 -1.83 -2.61
C SER A 97 -3.80 -1.14 -3.98
N SER A 98 -2.92 -0.15 -4.14
CA SER A 98 -2.67 0.44 -5.47
C SER A 98 -2.01 -0.57 -6.42
N TYR A 99 -1.32 -1.58 -5.89
CA TYR A 99 -0.65 -2.62 -6.66
C TYR A 99 -1.65 -3.38 -7.54
N VAL A 100 -2.86 -3.65 -7.02
CA VAL A 100 -3.93 -4.33 -7.77
C VAL A 100 -4.35 -3.51 -8.97
N ASP A 101 -4.58 -2.21 -8.79
CA ASP A 101 -5.04 -1.32 -9.86
C ASP A 101 -3.95 -1.11 -10.92
N HIS A 102 -2.70 -0.91 -10.50
CA HIS A 102 -1.57 -0.74 -11.42
C HIS A 102 -1.27 -2.04 -12.20
N LEU A 103 -1.34 -3.21 -11.55
CA LEU A 103 -1.18 -4.49 -12.24
C LEU A 103 -2.33 -4.76 -13.22
N ARG A 104 -3.57 -4.37 -12.89
CA ARG A 104 -4.70 -4.43 -13.82
C ARG A 104 -4.46 -3.51 -15.03
N ALA A 105 -3.94 -2.31 -14.83
CA ALA A 105 -3.59 -1.41 -15.93
C ALA A 105 -2.45 -1.98 -16.81
N LEU A 106 -1.44 -2.62 -16.22
CA LEU A 106 -0.42 -3.36 -16.98
C LEU A 106 -1.05 -4.49 -17.80
N ASN A 107 -1.94 -5.28 -17.21
CA ASN A 107 -2.64 -6.36 -17.89
C ASN A 107 -3.51 -5.87 -19.07
N GLN A 108 -4.06 -4.66 -19.00
CA GLN A 108 -4.76 -4.06 -20.14
C GLN A 108 -3.79 -3.79 -21.31
N ARG A 109 -2.57 -3.30 -21.01
CA ARG A 109 -1.52 -3.13 -22.02
C ARG A 109 -1.05 -4.46 -22.60
N PHE A 110 -0.91 -5.50 -21.78
CA PHE A 110 -0.57 -6.85 -22.24
C PHE A 110 -1.63 -7.38 -23.23
N LYS A 111 -2.92 -7.22 -22.91
CA LYS A 111 -4.00 -7.61 -23.84
C LYS A 111 -3.93 -6.87 -25.17
N GLN A 112 -3.66 -5.57 -25.17
CA GLN A 112 -3.48 -4.78 -26.40
C GLN A 112 -2.27 -5.26 -27.23
N ALA A 113 -1.22 -5.71 -26.55
CA ALA A 113 -0.03 -6.28 -27.16
C ALA A 113 -0.15 -7.79 -27.49
N HIS A 114 -1.32 -8.41 -27.30
CA HIS A 114 -1.53 -9.86 -27.48
C HIS A 114 -0.65 -10.76 -26.60
N ILE A 115 -0.27 -10.25 -25.42
CA ILE A 115 0.47 -10.98 -24.39
C ILE A 115 -0.53 -11.55 -23.38
N GLU A 116 -0.33 -12.79 -22.90
CA GLU A 116 -1.17 -13.38 -21.86
C GLU A 116 -1.11 -12.52 -20.58
N PRO A 117 -2.25 -12.13 -19.98
CA PRO A 117 -2.26 -11.37 -18.75
C PRO A 117 -1.59 -12.12 -17.59
N ILE A 118 -1.00 -11.36 -16.67
CA ILE A 118 -0.55 -11.86 -15.37
C ILE A 118 -1.79 -12.28 -14.56
N LYS A 119 -1.76 -13.47 -13.94
CA LYS A 119 -2.85 -14.00 -13.11
C LYS A 119 -2.78 -13.36 -11.72
N LEU A 120 -3.63 -12.36 -11.52
CA LEU A 120 -3.68 -11.61 -10.26
C LEU A 120 -4.42 -12.42 -9.19
N VAL A 121 -3.79 -12.60 -8.03
CA VAL A 121 -4.36 -13.30 -6.87
C VAL A 121 -4.43 -12.33 -5.70
N GLU A 122 -5.62 -11.80 -5.43
CA GLU A 122 -5.84 -10.94 -4.26
C GLU A 122 -5.94 -11.81 -3.01
N VAL A 123 -5.02 -11.59 -2.07
CA VAL A 123 -4.89 -12.41 -0.86
C VAL A 123 -6.03 -12.18 0.14
N ASP A 124 -6.08 -12.99 1.19
CA ASP A 124 -7.03 -12.84 2.29
C ASP A 124 -6.90 -11.46 2.94
N SER A 125 -8.03 -10.87 3.33
CA SER A 125 -8.11 -9.53 3.93
C SER A 125 -7.36 -9.38 5.27
N HIS A 126 -7.04 -10.49 5.93
CA HIS A 126 -6.25 -10.52 7.16
C HIS A 126 -4.74 -10.44 6.92
N LEU A 127 -4.28 -10.62 5.68
CA LEU A 127 -2.88 -10.53 5.30
C LEU A 127 -2.50 -9.11 4.89
N GLN A 128 -1.25 -8.75 5.14
CA GLN A 128 -0.58 -7.52 4.75
C GLN A 128 0.52 -7.80 3.74
N THR A 129 1.06 -6.75 3.11
CA THR A 129 2.17 -6.88 2.14
C THR A 129 3.39 -7.56 2.77
N GLU A 130 3.64 -7.28 4.04
CA GLU A 130 4.67 -7.89 4.87
C GLU A 130 4.53 -9.41 4.96
N ASP A 131 3.32 -9.91 5.20
CA ASP A 131 3.05 -11.35 5.23
C ASP A 131 3.35 -11.99 3.86
N LEU A 132 3.10 -11.28 2.76
CA LEU A 132 3.40 -11.76 1.41
C LEU A 132 4.92 -11.85 1.18
N LEU A 133 5.69 -10.91 1.72
CA LEU A 133 7.15 -10.98 1.69
C LEU A 133 7.68 -12.18 2.50
N GLU A 134 7.08 -12.48 3.65
CA GLU A 134 7.40 -13.69 4.41
C GLU A 134 7.04 -14.96 3.63
N MET A 135 5.86 -15.01 3.00
CA MET A 135 5.42 -16.13 2.17
C MET A 135 6.33 -16.35 0.95
N LEU A 136 6.86 -15.29 0.34
CA LEU A 136 7.87 -15.37 -0.72
C LEU A 136 9.16 -16.01 -0.22
N SER A 137 9.65 -15.53 0.93
CA SER A 137 10.86 -16.06 1.56
C SER A 137 10.70 -17.52 1.98
N ALA A 138 9.48 -17.92 2.36
CA ALA A 138 9.11 -19.29 2.68
C ALA A 138 8.77 -20.16 1.46
N GLN A 139 8.86 -19.62 0.24
CA GLN A 139 8.56 -20.30 -1.04
C GLN A 139 7.11 -20.82 -1.13
N VAL A 140 6.18 -20.15 -0.44
CA VAL A 140 4.74 -20.43 -0.53
C VAL A 140 4.14 -19.76 -1.77
N ILE A 141 4.71 -18.62 -2.17
CA ILE A 141 4.36 -17.88 -3.39
C ILE A 141 5.65 -17.46 -4.12
N ASP A 142 5.54 -17.20 -5.43
CA ASP A 142 6.72 -16.89 -6.27
C ASP A 142 6.94 -15.38 -6.47
N TYR A 143 5.86 -14.61 -6.60
CA TYR A 143 5.91 -13.19 -6.96
C TYR A 143 4.87 -12.34 -6.21
N THR A 144 5.27 -11.12 -5.84
CA THR A 144 4.38 -10.02 -5.42
C THR A 144 4.90 -8.68 -5.97
N PHE A 145 4.07 -7.64 -5.90
CA PHE A 145 4.54 -6.26 -6.01
C PHE A 145 4.39 -5.57 -4.66
N ALA A 146 5.40 -4.78 -4.29
CA ALA A 146 5.43 -4.03 -3.06
C ALA A 146 6.11 -2.67 -3.29
N ASP A 147 5.86 -1.71 -2.40
CA ASP A 147 6.64 -0.48 -2.41
C ASP A 147 8.12 -0.78 -2.09
N ASP A 148 9.06 -0.22 -2.87
CA ASP A 148 10.49 -0.50 -2.76
C ASP A 148 11.05 -0.24 -1.34
N HIS A 149 10.54 0.78 -0.65
CA HIS A 149 10.95 1.09 0.72
C HIS A 149 10.55 -0.01 1.72
N ILE A 150 9.38 -0.63 1.55
CA ILE A 150 8.93 -1.77 2.38
C ILE A 150 9.79 -2.99 2.04
N ALA A 151 9.88 -3.34 0.75
CA ALA A 151 10.67 -4.48 0.29
C ALA A 151 12.14 -4.38 0.76
N THR A 152 12.73 -3.19 0.72
CA THR A 152 14.12 -2.93 1.14
C THR A 152 14.32 -3.14 2.64
N ILE A 153 13.34 -2.78 3.47
CA ILE A 153 13.41 -3.03 4.92
C ILE A 153 13.36 -4.53 5.19
N TRP A 154 12.42 -5.24 4.56
CA TRP A 154 12.20 -6.66 4.77
C TRP A 154 13.30 -7.56 4.20
N ALA A 155 13.92 -7.18 3.08
CA ALA A 155 15.07 -7.90 2.52
C ALA A 155 16.28 -7.95 3.47
N ARG A 156 16.35 -7.07 4.49
CA ARG A 156 17.39 -7.14 5.53
C ARG A 156 17.17 -8.31 6.49
N LEU A 157 15.93 -8.77 6.63
CA LEU A 157 15.52 -9.84 7.54
C LEU A 157 15.26 -11.15 6.78
N LEU A 158 14.87 -11.07 5.52
CA LEU A 158 14.49 -12.19 4.66
C LEU A 158 15.49 -12.29 3.48
N PRO A 159 16.59 -13.05 3.63
CA PRO A 159 17.69 -13.05 2.66
C PRO A 159 17.35 -13.68 1.30
N ASN A 160 16.26 -14.44 1.23
CA ASN A 160 15.82 -15.14 0.01
C ASN A 160 14.91 -14.28 -0.89
N LEU A 161 14.75 -12.99 -0.57
CA LEU A 161 13.99 -12.05 -1.39
C LEU A 161 14.86 -11.45 -2.49
N VAL A 162 14.38 -11.52 -3.73
CA VAL A 162 15.00 -10.89 -4.89
C VAL A 162 14.19 -9.65 -5.27
N LEU A 163 14.83 -8.48 -5.15
CA LEU A 163 14.20 -7.18 -5.43
C LEU A 163 14.53 -6.73 -6.86
N HIS A 164 13.54 -6.74 -7.74
CA HIS A 164 13.69 -6.31 -9.13
C HIS A 164 13.35 -4.83 -9.29
N ARG A 165 14.24 -3.93 -8.85
CA ARG A 165 14.01 -2.46 -8.87
C ARG A 165 13.82 -1.87 -10.28
N THR A 166 14.26 -2.56 -11.33
CA THR A 166 14.03 -2.16 -12.72
C THR A 166 12.65 -2.56 -13.24
N LEU A 167 11.99 -3.53 -12.58
CA LEU A 167 10.69 -4.08 -12.97
C LEU A 167 9.60 -3.44 -12.12
N GLN A 168 9.17 -2.26 -12.53
CA GLN A 168 8.20 -1.43 -11.81
C GLN A 168 6.85 -1.41 -12.52
N ILE A 169 5.75 -1.52 -11.78
CA ILE A 169 4.39 -1.33 -12.33
C ILE A 169 3.90 0.11 -12.17
N HIS A 170 4.52 0.85 -11.26
CA HIS A 170 4.22 2.25 -11.00
C HIS A 170 5.42 2.96 -10.37
N SER A 171 5.58 4.24 -10.70
CA SER A 171 6.62 5.11 -10.13
C SER A 171 6.05 6.50 -9.87
N GLY A 172 6.72 7.28 -9.01
CA GLY A 172 6.23 8.61 -8.64
C GLY A 172 5.03 8.58 -7.69
N GLY A 173 4.79 7.44 -7.03
CA GLY A 173 3.77 7.29 -6.02
C GLY A 173 3.95 8.28 -4.88
N LYS A 174 2.84 8.74 -4.32
CA LYS A 174 2.82 9.65 -3.18
C LYS A 174 1.99 9.02 -2.10
N ILE A 175 2.59 8.80 -0.94
CA ILE A 175 1.91 8.26 0.22
C ILE A 175 1.58 9.41 1.17
N ALA A 176 0.34 9.43 1.64
CA ALA A 176 -0.22 10.45 2.53
C ALA A 176 -1.26 9.83 3.47
N TRP A 177 -1.62 10.55 4.54
CA TRP A 177 -2.80 10.19 5.31
C TRP A 177 -4.06 10.60 4.56
N ALA A 178 -5.09 9.76 4.61
CA ALA A 178 -6.41 10.07 4.05
C ALA A 178 -7.36 10.58 5.14
N VAL A 179 -8.21 11.53 4.78
CA VAL A 179 -9.22 12.16 5.63
C VAL A 179 -10.54 12.30 4.87
N ARG A 180 -11.67 12.44 5.57
CA ARG A 180 -12.96 12.73 4.91
C ARG A 180 -12.91 14.08 4.18
N LYS A 181 -13.63 14.19 3.06
CA LYS A 181 -13.70 15.44 2.27
C LYS A 181 -14.29 16.64 3.02
N GLU A 182 -15.14 16.38 4.00
CA GLU A 182 -15.84 17.44 4.73
C GLU A 182 -15.03 18.03 5.87
N THR A 183 -13.89 17.43 6.22
CA THR A 183 -12.95 17.94 7.22
C THR A 183 -12.03 19.02 6.64
N ARG A 184 -12.61 20.18 6.31
CA ARG A 184 -11.90 21.37 5.77
C ARG A 184 -10.74 21.91 6.62
N ASN A 185 -10.61 21.48 7.88
CA ASN A 185 -9.56 21.97 8.79
C ASN A 185 -8.31 21.08 8.89
N CYS A 186 -8.26 19.94 8.19
CA CYS A 186 -7.14 18.99 8.29
C CYS A 186 -6.30 18.85 7.01
N ALA A 187 -6.75 19.38 5.87
CA ALA A 187 -5.99 19.41 4.62
C ALA A 187 -5.34 20.80 4.46
N PRO A 188 -4.05 20.89 4.08
CA PRO A 188 -3.46 22.19 3.75
C PRO A 188 -4.16 22.77 2.51
N ALA A 189 -4.41 24.08 2.56
CA ALA A 189 -5.02 24.87 1.49
C ALA A 189 -4.20 24.85 0.19
#